data_AF-A0A2Z5EGU3-F1
#
_entry.id   AF-A0A2Z5EGU3-F1
#
_cell.length_a   1.000
_cell.length_b   1.000
_cell.length_c   1.000
_cell.angle_alpha   90.00
_cell.angle_beta   90.00
_cell.angle_gamma   90.00
#
_symmetry.space_group_name_H-M   'P 1'
#
loop_
_entity.id
_entity.type
_entity.pdbx_description
1 polymer ?
#
loop_
_entity_poly.entity_id
_entity_poly.type
_entity_poly.pdbx_seq_one_letter_code
_entity_poly.pdbx_strand_id
1 'polypeptide(L)'
;MSPMSATTIQRVRDAENAWNRRDCEPLVRAHTIDCLWRNRVYFLWGREQIRTFVERQLRREIDLRILLEPWTEGDSRLAVRFASEFRNDSGSWFRAYGCEEMEFDEMGLIRRRFTSANEHAIQEHDRMLRWSGDTRPDDQPSLTELGF
;
A
#
# COMPACT_ATOMS: atom_id res chain seq x y z
N MET A 1 -10.24 -14.17 18.72
CA MET A 1 -9.29 -13.14 18.24
C MET A 1 -9.80 -11.80 18.73
N SER A 2 -8.96 -10.98 19.33
CA SER A 2 -9.36 -9.62 19.73
C SER A 2 -9.66 -8.79 18.47
N PRO A 3 -10.61 -7.85 18.54
CA PRO A 3 -10.83 -6.90 17.45
C PRO A 3 -9.57 -6.07 17.21
N MET A 4 -9.36 -5.63 15.97
CA MET A 4 -8.27 -4.74 15.59
C MET A 4 -8.31 -3.45 16.42
N SER A 5 -7.17 -3.02 16.94
CA SER A 5 -7.08 -1.77 17.68
C SER A 5 -7.40 -0.54 16.81
N ALA A 6 -8.01 0.48 17.40
CA ALA A 6 -8.27 1.76 16.73
C ALA A 6 -6.97 2.41 16.21
N THR A 7 -5.87 2.25 16.95
CA THR A 7 -4.54 2.72 16.55
C THR A 7 -4.05 2.03 15.28
N THR A 8 -4.24 0.72 15.15
CA THR A 8 -3.88 -0.01 13.92
C THR A 8 -4.75 0.40 12.75
N ILE A 9 -6.07 0.55 12.95
CA ILE A 9 -6.98 1.03 11.90
C ILE A 9 -6.52 2.40 11.38
N GLN A 10 -6.20 3.33 12.28
CA GLN A 10 -5.70 4.64 11.90
C GLN A 10 -4.35 4.55 11.15
N ARG A 11 -3.41 3.73 11.63
CA ARG A 11 -2.12 3.53 10.99
C ARG A 11 -2.25 3.00 9.56
N VAL A 12 -3.15 2.04 9.34
CA VAL A 12 -3.42 1.50 8.00
C VAL A 12 -4.02 2.58 7.11
N ARG A 13 -4.96 3.37 7.62
CA ARG A 13 -5.56 4.50 6.90
C ARG A 13 -4.54 5.57 6.54
N ASP A 14 -3.60 5.88 7.42
CA ASP A 14 -2.52 6.84 7.16
C ASP A 14 -1.57 6.34 6.07
N ALA A 15 -1.22 5.05 6.09
CA ALA A 15 -0.43 4.42 5.04
C ALA A 15 -1.17 4.43 3.69
N GLU A 16 -2.46 4.10 3.67
CA GLU A 16 -3.33 4.19 2.49
C GLU A 16 -3.36 5.62 1.92
N ASN A 17 -3.50 6.62 2.79
CA ASN A 17 -3.49 8.03 2.40
C ASN A 17 -2.15 8.45 1.81
N ALA A 18 -1.03 8.00 2.39
CA ALA A 18 0.31 8.29 1.88
C ALA A 18 0.49 7.73 0.45
N TRP A 19 0.03 6.49 0.20
CA TRP A 19 0.09 5.90 -1.14
C TRP A 19 -0.81 6.62 -2.15
N ASN A 20 -2.05 6.99 -1.78
CA ASN A 20 -2.98 7.66 -2.70
C ASN A 20 -2.58 9.10 -3.05
N ARG A 21 -1.88 9.80 -2.13
CA ARG A 21 -1.23 11.09 -2.42
C ARG A 21 -0.13 10.97 -3.46
N ARG A 22 0.43 9.76 -3.66
CA ARG A 22 1.50 9.49 -4.62
C ARG A 22 2.73 10.39 -4.39
N ASP A 23 2.99 10.71 -3.13
CA ASP A 23 4.17 11.45 -2.68
C ASP A 23 5.21 10.47 -2.12
N CYS A 24 6.39 10.46 -2.70
CA CYS A 24 7.46 9.54 -2.34
C CYS A 24 8.03 9.83 -0.94
N GLU A 25 8.13 11.09 -0.53
CA GLU A 25 8.82 11.46 0.71
C GLU A 25 8.16 10.87 1.98
N PRO A 26 6.84 11.00 2.20
CA PRO A 26 6.19 10.40 3.38
C PRO A 26 6.27 8.87 3.35
N LEU A 27 6.19 8.24 2.17
CA LEU A 27 6.33 6.79 2.02
C LEU A 27 7.73 6.32 2.45
N VAL A 28 8.78 7.04 2.07
CA VAL A 28 10.16 6.71 2.45
C VAL A 28 10.41 6.98 3.94
N ARG A 29 9.93 8.11 4.48
CA ARG A 29 10.13 8.49 5.88
C ARG A 29 9.48 7.56 6.89
N ALA A 30 8.44 6.83 6.49
CA ALA A 30 7.79 5.82 7.32
C ALA A 30 8.70 4.61 7.64
N HIS A 31 9.82 4.44 6.93
CA HIS A 31 10.77 3.35 7.13
C HIS A 31 11.99 3.79 7.95
N THR A 32 12.63 2.87 8.67
CA THR A 32 13.96 3.08 9.29
C THR A 32 15.04 3.33 8.24
N ILE A 33 16.17 3.93 8.63
CA ILE A 33 17.29 4.24 7.71
C ILE A 33 17.86 2.96 7.08
N ASP A 34 17.89 1.87 7.83
CA ASP A 34 18.42 0.54 7.49
C ASP A 34 17.32 -0.49 7.17
N CYS A 35 16.10 -0.04 6.87
CA CYS A 35 14.95 -0.91 6.62
C CYS A 35 15.24 -2.01 5.58
N LEU A 36 14.78 -3.23 5.87
CA LEU A 36 14.78 -4.35 4.93
C LEU A 36 13.40 -4.45 4.27
N TRP A 37 13.33 -4.21 2.97
CA TRP A 37 12.09 -4.27 2.22
C TRP A 37 12.18 -5.25 1.04
N ARG A 38 11.33 -6.28 1.05
CA ARG A 38 11.03 -7.08 -0.16
C ARG A 38 9.71 -6.62 -0.78
N ASN A 39 9.74 -6.16 -2.03
CA ASN A 39 8.54 -5.94 -2.82
C ASN A 39 8.52 -6.93 -3.99
N ARG A 40 7.61 -7.92 -3.96
CA ARG A 40 7.59 -9.02 -4.94
C ARG A 40 8.97 -9.72 -4.99
N VAL A 41 9.71 -9.52 -6.09
CA VAL A 41 11.05 -10.05 -6.35
C VAL A 41 12.18 -9.03 -6.16
N TYR A 42 11.85 -7.80 -5.78
CA TYR A 42 12.82 -6.74 -5.48
C TYR A 42 13.19 -6.77 -4.00
N PHE A 43 14.48 -6.74 -3.72
CA PHE A 43 15.04 -6.70 -2.37
C PHE A 43 15.79 -5.37 -2.19
N LEU A 44 15.38 -4.58 -1.21
CA LEU A 44 15.80 -3.22 -0.98
C LEU A 44 16.35 -3.09 0.44
N TRP A 45 17.45 -2.37 0.58
CA TRP A 45 18.06 -2.06 1.86
C TRP A 45 18.20 -0.54 2.04
N GLY A 46 17.49 -0.03 3.03
CA GLY A 46 17.53 1.36 3.45
C GLY A 46 16.74 2.34 2.59
N ARG A 47 16.57 3.56 3.12
CA ARG A 47 15.69 4.59 2.55
C ARG A 47 16.01 4.99 1.11
N GLU A 48 17.29 4.99 0.72
CA GLU A 48 17.69 5.43 -0.62
C GLU A 48 17.27 4.45 -1.72
N GLN A 49 17.40 3.13 -1.47
CA GLN A 49 16.92 2.11 -2.39
C GLN A 49 15.40 2.10 -2.46
N ILE A 50 14.75 2.29 -1.30
CA ILE A 50 13.30 2.41 -1.17
C ILE A 50 12.79 3.62 -1.97
N ARG A 51 13.42 4.79 -1.84
CA ARG A 51 13.08 6.00 -2.60
C ARG A 51 13.14 5.75 -4.10
N THR A 52 14.27 5.22 -4.56
CA THR A 52 14.49 4.92 -5.98
C THR A 52 13.42 3.95 -6.52
N PHE A 53 13.05 2.95 -5.72
CA PHE A 53 12.01 1.99 -6.08
C PHE A 53 10.63 2.63 -6.15
N VAL A 54 10.21 3.36 -5.11
CA VAL A 54 8.90 4.02 -5.02
C VAL A 54 8.71 5.04 -6.13
N GLU A 55 9.72 5.87 -6.41
CA GLU A 55 9.67 6.83 -7.52
C GLU A 55 9.46 6.15 -8.87
N ARG A 56 10.10 5.01 -9.12
CA ARG A 56 9.90 4.23 -10.35
C ARG A 56 8.50 3.62 -10.39
N GLN A 57 8.02 3.11 -9.27
CA GLN A 57 6.69 2.54 -9.15
C GLN A 57 5.61 3.59 -9.45
N LEU A 58 5.68 4.76 -8.82
CA LEU A 58 4.70 5.84 -9.00
C LEU A 58 4.71 6.42 -10.43
N ARG A 59 5.85 6.40 -11.13
CA ARG A 59 5.90 6.77 -12.56
C ARG A 59 5.23 5.74 -13.48
N ARG A 60 5.30 4.46 -13.13
CA ARG A 60 4.70 3.37 -13.91
C ARG A 60 3.20 3.22 -13.66
N GLU A 61 2.79 3.39 -12.41
CA GLU A 61 1.43 3.16 -11.92
C GLU A 61 0.64 4.48 -11.98
N ILE A 62 0.28 4.88 -13.20
CA ILE A 62 -0.42 6.13 -13.45
C ILE A 62 -1.86 6.03 -12.93
N ASP A 63 -2.38 7.12 -12.38
CA ASP A 63 -3.71 7.19 -11.77
C ASP A 63 -3.94 6.16 -10.65
N LEU A 64 -2.86 5.74 -9.97
CA LEU A 64 -2.91 4.80 -8.86
C LEU A 64 -4.00 5.17 -7.84
N ARG A 65 -4.82 4.17 -7.53
CA ARG A 65 -5.77 4.14 -6.42
C ARG A 65 -5.54 2.87 -5.64
N ILE A 66 -5.41 2.97 -4.32
CA ILE A 66 -5.16 1.82 -3.46
C ILE A 66 -6.09 1.84 -2.25
N LEU A 67 -6.56 0.66 -1.87
CA LEU A 67 -7.32 0.41 -0.65
C LEU A 67 -6.53 -0.58 0.20
N LEU A 68 -6.34 -0.29 1.48
CA LEU A 68 -5.71 -1.18 2.46
C LEU A 68 -6.73 -1.58 3.52
N GLU A 69 -6.63 -2.80 4.02
CA GLU A 69 -7.43 -3.29 5.14
C GLU A 69 -6.55 -4.12 6.08
N PRO A 70 -6.60 -3.89 7.40
CA PRO A 70 -5.84 -4.68 8.35
C PRO A 70 -6.30 -6.14 8.34
N TRP A 71 -5.35 -7.07 8.43
CA TRP A 71 -5.62 -8.51 8.49
C TRP A 71 -5.35 -9.07 9.88
N THR A 72 -4.18 -8.76 10.46
CA THR A 72 -3.84 -9.14 11.84
C THR A 72 -2.85 -8.17 12.43
N GLU A 73 -2.93 -7.95 13.74
CA GLU A 73 -1.96 -7.18 14.51
C GLU A 73 -1.33 -8.06 15.60
N GLY A 74 -0.07 -7.78 15.91
CA GLY A 74 0.65 -8.29 17.07
C GLY A 74 1.58 -7.20 17.62
N ASP A 75 2.32 -7.50 18.68
CA ASP A 75 3.04 -6.50 19.49
C ASP A 75 3.78 -5.41 18.69
N SER A 76 4.60 -5.82 17.72
CA SER A 76 5.34 -4.90 16.84
C SER A 76 5.12 -5.21 15.36
N ARG A 77 4.03 -5.91 15.02
CA ARG A 77 3.78 -6.47 13.68
C ARG A 77 2.37 -6.20 13.20
N LEU A 78 2.24 -5.95 11.91
CA LEU A 78 0.97 -5.73 11.25
C LEU A 78 0.98 -6.43 9.89
N ALA A 79 -0.05 -7.24 9.61
CA ALA A 79 -0.34 -7.69 8.27
C ALA A 79 -1.56 -6.95 7.73
N VAL A 80 -1.50 -6.54 6.47
CA VAL A 80 -2.59 -5.89 5.75
C VAL A 80 -2.86 -6.62 4.44
N ARG A 81 -4.12 -6.58 3.98
CA ARG A 81 -4.50 -6.86 2.60
C ARG A 81 -4.61 -5.55 1.84
N PHE A 82 -4.41 -5.59 0.54
CA PHE A 82 -4.68 -4.44 -0.31
C PHE A 82 -5.14 -4.83 -1.71
N ALA A 83 -5.85 -3.90 -2.33
CA ALA A 83 -6.15 -3.90 -3.75
C ALA A 83 -5.77 -2.53 -4.33
N SER A 84 -5.19 -2.51 -5.52
CA SER A 84 -4.87 -1.28 -6.23
C SER A 84 -5.31 -1.35 -7.68
N GLU A 85 -5.68 -0.20 -8.23
CA GLU A 85 -5.98 -0.01 -9.64
C GLU A 85 -5.12 1.12 -10.18
N PHE A 86 -4.53 0.88 -11.34
CA PHE A 86 -3.68 1.86 -12.03
C PHE A 86 -3.71 1.57 -13.53
N ARG A 87 -3.21 2.51 -14.33
CA ARG A 87 -2.91 2.28 -15.74
C ARG A 87 -1.44 2.49 -16.02
N ASN A 88 -0.94 1.86 -17.07
CA ASN A 88 0.39 2.15 -17.59
C ASN A 88 0.36 3.37 -18.54
N ASP A 89 1.52 3.72 -19.08
CA ASP A 89 1.72 4.78 -20.08
C ASP A 89 0.97 4.55 -21.40
N SER A 90 0.68 3.29 -21.72
CA SER A 90 -0.08 2.87 -22.89
C SER A 90 -1.61 2.92 -22.65
N GLY A 91 -2.05 3.32 -21.47
CA GLY A 91 -3.47 3.42 -21.10
C GLY A 91 -4.14 2.09 -20.73
N SER A 92 -3.39 0.98 -20.66
CA SER A 92 -3.92 -0.31 -20.21
C SER A 92 -4.13 -0.30 -18.70
N TRP A 93 -5.32 -0.71 -18.25
CA TRP A 93 -5.67 -0.76 -16.83
C TRP A 93 -5.32 -2.10 -16.21
N PHE A 94 -4.91 -2.05 -14.95
CA PHE A 94 -4.55 -3.21 -14.14
C PHE A 94 -5.21 -3.10 -12.77
N ARG A 95 -5.51 -4.27 -12.20
CA ARG A 95 -5.81 -4.41 -10.79
C ARG A 95 -4.81 -5.36 -10.15
N ALA A 96 -4.19 -4.92 -9.06
CA ALA A 96 -3.30 -5.74 -8.26
C ALA A 96 -3.93 -6.05 -6.89
N TYR A 97 -3.82 -7.31 -6.48
CA TYR A 97 -4.19 -7.80 -5.16
C TYR A 97 -2.92 -8.20 -4.42
N GLY A 98 -2.85 -7.91 -3.12
CA GLY A 98 -1.68 -8.30 -2.36
C GLY A 98 -1.87 -8.29 -0.85
N CYS A 99 -0.82 -8.74 -0.20
CA CYS A 99 -0.64 -8.67 1.24
C CYS A 99 0.70 -8.01 1.56
N GLU A 100 0.72 -7.29 2.67
CA GLU A 100 1.95 -6.70 3.21
C GLU A 100 2.10 -7.02 4.68
N GLU A 101 3.28 -7.48 5.04
CA GLU A 101 3.69 -7.74 6.42
C GLU A 101 4.71 -6.69 6.82
N MET A 102 4.43 -5.97 7.88
CA MET A 102 5.27 -4.90 8.42
C MET A 102 5.67 -5.23 9.84
N GLU A 103 6.93 -4.92 10.15
CA GLU A 103 7.44 -4.92 11.51
C GLU A 103 8.00 -3.55 11.85
N PHE A 104 7.65 -3.04 13.02
CA PHE A 104 7.98 -1.70 13.49
C PHE A 104 9.09 -1.72 14.55
N ASP A 105 9.82 -0.62 14.67
CA ASP A 105 10.73 -0.34 15.78
C ASP A 105 10.00 0.38 16.94
N GLU A 106 10.73 0.73 17.99
CA GLU A 106 10.22 1.42 19.18
C GLU A 106 9.71 2.85 18.88
N MET A 107 10.16 3.45 17.78
CA MET A 107 9.71 4.78 17.31
C MET A 107 8.50 4.67 16.38
N GLY A 108 8.03 3.46 16.09
CA GLY A 108 6.91 3.21 15.19
C GLY A 108 7.26 3.30 13.70
N LEU A 109 8.55 3.30 13.35
CA LEU A 109 9.03 3.24 11.97
C LEU A 109 9.11 1.80 11.48
N ILE A 110 8.85 1.58 10.19
CA ILE A 110 8.92 0.25 9.57
C ILE A 110 10.40 -0.17 9.46
N ARG A 111 10.77 -1.25 10.15
CA ARG A 111 12.11 -1.85 10.04
C ARG A 111 12.17 -3.02 9.07
N ARG A 112 11.05 -3.74 8.89
CA ARG A 112 10.92 -4.79 7.88
C ARG A 112 9.59 -4.66 7.14
N ARG A 113 9.61 -4.80 5.82
CA ARG A 113 8.41 -4.79 4.98
C ARG A 113 8.47 -5.90 3.94
N PHE A 114 7.46 -6.75 3.88
CA PHE A 114 7.38 -7.82 2.90
C PHE A 114 6.05 -7.73 2.17
N THR A 115 6.10 -7.43 0.87
CA THR A 115 4.92 -7.32 0.01
C THR A 115 4.91 -8.46 -0.99
N SER A 116 3.80 -9.18 -1.05
CA SER A 116 3.47 -10.12 -2.13
C SER A 116 2.22 -9.62 -2.83
N ALA A 117 2.29 -9.48 -4.16
CA ALA A 117 1.17 -8.97 -4.93
C ALA A 117 1.18 -9.53 -6.35
N ASN A 118 -0.02 -9.74 -6.88
CA ASN A 118 -0.26 -10.23 -8.23
C ASN A 118 -1.20 -9.25 -8.93
N GLU A 119 -0.92 -8.96 -10.19
CA GLU A 119 -1.71 -8.04 -11.00
C GLU A 119 -2.23 -8.72 -12.25
N HIS A 120 -3.39 -8.27 -12.72
CA HIS A 120 -3.99 -8.70 -13.97
C HIS A 120 -4.60 -7.49 -14.68
N ALA A 121 -4.72 -7.59 -16.00
CA ALA A 121 -5.36 -6.56 -16.81
C ALA A 121 -6.88 -6.52 -16.54
N ILE A 122 -7.45 -5.32 -16.53
CA ILE A 122 -8.90 -5.08 -16.43
C ILE A 122 -9.32 -4.10 -17.52
N GLN A 123 -10.60 -4.05 -17.87
CA GLN A 123 -11.12 -2.95 -18.68
C GLN A 123 -11.32 -1.71 -17.82
N GLU A 124 -11.31 -0.53 -18.43
CA GLU A 124 -11.56 0.71 -17.68
C GLU A 124 -12.93 0.71 -16.99
N HIS A 125 -13.95 0.11 -17.62
CA HIS A 125 -15.29 0.03 -17.03
C HIS A 125 -15.37 -0.92 -15.82
N ASP A 126 -14.46 -1.89 -15.70
CA ASP A 126 -14.42 -2.84 -14.58
C ASP A 126 -13.84 -2.25 -13.29
N ARG A 127 -13.28 -1.05 -13.35
CA ARG A 127 -12.69 -0.36 -12.19
C ARG A 127 -13.70 -0.14 -11.07
N MET A 128 -13.28 -0.45 -9.85
CA MET A 128 -14.05 -0.30 -8.60
C MET A 128 -13.49 0.82 -7.70
N LEU A 129 -12.26 1.27 -7.94
CA LEU A 129 -11.61 2.33 -7.16
C LEU A 129 -11.64 3.64 -7.93
N ARG A 130 -12.68 4.45 -7.71
CA ARG A 130 -12.95 5.70 -8.44
C ARG A 130 -13.24 6.85 -7.48
N TRP A 131 -12.27 7.75 -7.31
CA TRP A 131 -12.47 9.03 -6.61
C TRP A 131 -11.50 10.10 -7.11
N SER A 132 -11.89 11.37 -6.98
CA SER A 132 -11.16 12.54 -7.47
C SER A 132 -10.07 13.04 -6.51
N GLY A 133 -10.27 12.90 -5.20
CA GLY A 133 -9.33 13.39 -4.18
C GLY A 133 -8.05 12.55 -4.05
N ASP A 134 -7.12 13.06 -3.23
CA ASP A 134 -5.85 12.38 -2.94
C ASP A 134 -5.95 11.32 -1.83
N THR A 135 -7.12 11.19 -1.20
CA THR A 135 -7.42 10.19 -0.19
C THR A 135 -8.76 9.53 -0.52
N ARG A 136 -8.88 8.24 -0.18
CA ARG A 136 -10.13 7.50 -0.37
C ARG A 136 -11.27 8.14 0.46
N PRO A 137 -12.45 8.43 -0.12
CA PRO A 137 -13.62 8.91 0.63
C PRO A 137 -14.05 7.96 1.74
N ASP A 138 -14.70 8.48 2.79
CA ASP A 138 -15.13 7.66 3.92
C ASP A 138 -16.29 6.70 3.57
N ASP A 139 -17.08 7.03 2.55
CA ASP A 139 -18.18 6.22 2.02
C ASP A 139 -17.75 5.23 0.93
N GLN A 140 -16.46 5.21 0.56
CA GLN A 140 -15.93 4.20 -0.36
C GLN A 140 -15.99 2.82 0.32
N PRO A 141 -16.62 1.80 -0.30
CA PRO A 141 -16.64 0.44 0.21
C PRO A 141 -15.23 -0.11 0.46
N SER A 142 -15.07 -0.82 1.58
CA SER A 142 -13.85 -1.52 1.99
C SER A 142 -13.47 -2.67 1.05
N LEU A 143 -12.27 -3.23 1.23
CA LEU A 143 -11.82 -4.44 0.51
C LEU A 143 -12.83 -5.57 0.66
N THR A 144 -13.28 -5.81 1.90
CA THR A 144 -14.23 -6.87 2.19
C THR A 144 -15.59 -6.63 1.52
N GLU A 145 -16.10 -5.40 1.53
CA GLU A 145 -17.39 -5.06 0.89
C GLU A 145 -17.34 -5.15 -0.65
N LEU A 146 -16.17 -4.91 -1.25
CA LEU A 146 -15.93 -5.09 -2.68
C LEU A 146 -15.74 -6.57 -3.08
N GLY A 147 -15.61 -7.48 -2.12
CA GLY A 147 -15.33 -8.89 -2.36
C GLY A 147 -13.89 -9.17 -2.83
N PHE A 148 -12.94 -8.32 -2.41
CA PHE A 148 -11.51 -8.45 -2.72
C PHE A 148 -10.73 -9.25 -1.66
#